data_AF-A0A286IKU3-F1
#
_entry.id   AF-A0A286IKU3-F1
#
_cell.length_a   1.000
_cell.length_b   1.000
_cell.length_c   1.000
_cell.angle_alpha   90.00
_cell.angle_beta   90.00
_cell.angle_gamma   90.00
#
_symmetry.space_group_name_H-M   'P 1'
#
loop_
_entity.id
_entity.type
_entity.pdbx_description
1 polymer ?
#
loop_
_entity_poly.entity_id
_entity_poly.type
_entity_poly.pdbx_seq_one_letter_code
_entity_poly.pdbx_strand_id
1 'polypeptide(L)'
;MRTNKRFTIHIILVIFFFLNKGFAQNTTTILYQTDASDFNNPERGFYRFSETKSSNFIPLDFNQINNYRTAYQTPGNGVITANFSVKSTLIQRLYVLDDFTSSSLSASFLTSVQGDMNTIRNAGLKVILRFFYNDPSSCSSPYFDAIPNTVKNHIQQLKQIFHTNKDVIATVQMGFIGCWGEQYYSDENTFGNLDGGDYNVPLSKWELRTSIIDSLLLAMPKERMIQVRFPHFKQKFIHGVNASSTSSGMMASEAYNLSDVARIGFHNDCFLAPFNDQGTYNFYPIGLNGTTDTTNLKPYFANDATYTVVGGETCQSNSNISKCLSDGGIVESELSRFKYSFLHADYNIEVLNTWTCIEEVKKKLGYRFKLVSGTFNNGVRPGQVLNIDMAIENLGFASPYNPKIIELVMKDNLGVVWKVPLRRDVRKWYSGLVHSINEAVCIPENMPEGNYQLFLHIGDPEPSIYNNPAYSIRLANVNSSLQTIFDQNTGFNNLLHTVNVSSTAPNTSNCMNNLLKLSKNVTSPCPPERYISDEFYNGADKLFRAAEFIKFEGIINGNATISLISGKAVDLEVVSRVDNSAIFKTAIGGCSSEE
;
A
#
# COMPACT_ATOMS: atom_id res chain seq x y z
N MET A 1 67.92 -40.85 -0.17
CA MET A 1 66.64 -41.49 -0.55
C MET A 1 65.54 -40.43 -0.62
N ARG A 2 64.40 -40.73 -1.28
CA ARG A 2 63.26 -39.84 -1.60
C ARG A 2 63.51 -38.80 -2.72
N THR A 3 63.44 -39.29 -3.96
CA THR A 3 63.06 -38.51 -5.13
C THR A 3 61.55 -38.27 -5.14
N ASN A 4 61.08 -37.03 -4.98
CA ASN A 4 59.67 -36.69 -5.19
C ASN A 4 59.44 -36.23 -6.64
N LYS A 5 58.76 -37.08 -7.44
CA LYS A 5 58.26 -36.71 -8.77
C LYS A 5 57.02 -35.81 -8.61
N ARG A 6 56.99 -34.65 -9.26
CA ARG A 6 55.75 -33.88 -9.45
C ARG A 6 54.94 -34.52 -10.58
N PHE A 7 53.67 -34.84 -10.32
CA PHE A 7 52.68 -35.19 -11.34
C PHE A 7 51.88 -33.94 -11.72
N THR A 8 51.88 -33.59 -13.00
CA THR A 8 51.07 -32.47 -13.53
C THR A 8 49.85 -33.04 -14.25
N ILE A 9 48.72 -33.11 -13.57
CA ILE A 9 47.46 -33.59 -14.15
C ILE A 9 46.94 -32.55 -15.14
N HIS A 10 46.88 -32.91 -16.41
CA HIS A 10 46.21 -32.11 -17.44
C HIS A 10 44.76 -32.59 -17.57
N ILE A 11 43.81 -31.78 -17.10
CA ILE A 11 42.37 -32.04 -17.29
C ILE A 11 41.97 -31.48 -18.65
N ILE A 12 41.76 -32.36 -19.63
CA ILE A 12 41.19 -31.99 -20.94
C ILE A 12 39.67 -31.94 -20.79
N LEU A 13 39.11 -30.73 -20.82
CA LEU A 13 37.67 -30.52 -20.74
C LEU A 13 37.05 -30.64 -22.14
N VAL A 14 36.45 -31.79 -22.46
CA VAL A 14 35.75 -32.01 -23.73
C VAL A 14 34.32 -31.44 -23.63
N ILE A 15 34.12 -30.25 -24.18
CA ILE A 15 32.79 -29.61 -24.24
C ILE A 15 32.01 -30.21 -25.42
N PHE A 16 30.99 -31.01 -25.12
CA PHE A 16 30.00 -31.44 -26.11
C PHE A 16 29.03 -30.30 -26.43
N PHE A 17 29.18 -29.69 -27.61
CA PHE A 17 28.18 -28.78 -28.16
C PHE A 17 26.95 -29.55 -28.65
N PHE A 18 25.94 -29.68 -27.79
CA PHE A 18 24.59 -30.00 -28.26
C PHE A 18 23.97 -28.75 -28.93
N LEU A 19 24.04 -28.73 -30.26
CA LEU A 19 23.32 -27.77 -31.11
C LEU A 19 21.81 -28.03 -31.06
N ASN A 20 21.16 -27.63 -29.97
CA ASN A 20 19.72 -27.46 -29.95
C ASN A 20 19.34 -26.34 -30.92
N LYS A 21 18.74 -26.70 -32.05
CA LYS A 21 18.05 -25.75 -32.94
C LYS A 21 16.76 -25.27 -32.27
N GLY A 22 16.89 -24.48 -31.21
CA GLY A 22 15.81 -23.60 -30.79
C GLY A 22 15.54 -22.60 -31.92
N PHE A 23 14.28 -22.47 -32.34
CA PHE A 23 13.88 -21.31 -33.12
C PHE A 23 14.12 -20.08 -32.25
N ALA A 24 15.11 -19.27 -32.61
CA ALA A 24 15.39 -18.03 -31.90
C ALA A 24 14.14 -17.14 -32.02
N GLN A 25 13.42 -16.96 -30.90
CA GLN A 25 12.37 -15.95 -30.85
C GLN A 25 13.05 -14.60 -31.05
N ASN A 26 12.64 -13.85 -32.08
CA ASN A 26 13.12 -12.48 -32.28
C ASN A 26 12.59 -11.63 -31.12
N THR A 27 13.42 -11.45 -30.10
CA THR A 27 13.16 -10.59 -28.95
C THR A 27 14.10 -9.40 -28.95
N THR A 28 13.63 -8.24 -28.47
CA THR A 28 14.47 -7.08 -28.21
C THR A 28 14.57 -6.86 -26.70
N THR A 29 15.78 -6.66 -26.20
CA THR A 29 16.03 -6.21 -24.82
C THR A 29 16.28 -4.70 -24.83
N ILE A 30 15.49 -3.97 -24.04
CA ILE A 30 15.61 -2.54 -23.79
C ILE A 30 16.24 -2.35 -22.42
N LEU A 31 17.24 -1.48 -22.34
CA LEU A 31 17.81 -0.97 -21.08
C LEU A 31 17.30 0.45 -20.87
N TYR A 32 16.71 0.73 -19.71
CA TYR A 32 16.04 2.01 -19.47
C TYR A 32 16.91 2.97 -18.67
N GLN A 33 16.91 4.23 -19.09
CA GLN A 33 17.58 5.30 -18.35
C GLN A 33 16.72 5.71 -17.15
N THR A 34 17.39 6.17 -16.08
CA THR A 34 16.73 6.57 -14.83
C THR A 34 16.36 8.05 -14.88
N ASP A 35 15.13 8.37 -14.48
CA ASP A 35 14.69 9.74 -14.26
C ASP A 35 15.22 10.24 -12.91
N ALA A 36 16.06 11.27 -12.93
CA ALA A 36 16.64 11.89 -11.73
C ALA A 36 15.73 12.95 -11.10
N SER A 37 14.65 13.37 -11.77
CA SER A 37 13.77 14.46 -11.31
C SER A 37 12.94 14.08 -10.08
N ASP A 38 12.61 15.09 -9.26
CA ASP A 38 11.57 14.93 -8.26
C ASP A 38 10.19 14.90 -8.94
N PHE A 39 9.36 13.95 -8.51
CA PHE A 39 7.98 13.81 -8.95
C PHE A 39 7.16 13.07 -7.91
N ASN A 40 5.87 13.42 -7.88
CA ASN A 40 4.91 12.82 -6.97
C ASN A 40 4.30 11.53 -7.55
N ASN A 41 3.91 10.66 -6.63
CA ASN A 41 3.28 9.36 -6.88
C ASN A 41 2.26 9.12 -5.75
N PRO A 42 1.19 8.33 -5.93
CA PRO A 42 0.19 8.11 -4.89
C PRO A 42 0.78 7.53 -3.60
N GLU A 43 0.17 7.84 -2.44
CA GLU A 43 0.43 7.13 -1.17
C GLU A 43 1.87 7.26 -0.62
N ARG A 44 2.67 8.22 -1.09
CA ARG A 44 4.06 8.44 -0.66
C ARG A 44 4.48 9.91 -0.57
N GLY A 45 5.61 10.15 0.08
CA GLY A 45 6.30 11.46 0.07
C GLY A 45 5.88 12.36 1.23
N PHE A 46 6.09 13.67 1.07
CA PHE A 46 5.68 14.65 2.07
C PHE A 46 4.16 14.85 2.05
N TYR A 47 3.51 14.74 3.21
CA TYR A 47 2.07 15.01 3.37
C TYR A 47 1.80 16.41 3.90
N ARG A 48 0.63 16.96 3.53
CA ARG A 48 0.14 18.28 3.97
C ARG A 48 -0.82 18.11 5.15
N PHE A 49 -0.90 19.10 6.02
CA PHE A 49 -1.80 19.06 7.18
C PHE A 49 -3.10 19.82 6.96
N SER A 50 -4.18 19.33 7.58
CA SER A 50 -5.45 20.05 7.73
C SER A 50 -6.25 19.51 8.92
N GLU A 51 -6.94 20.40 9.61
CA GLU A 51 -7.76 20.09 10.79
C GLU A 51 -9.14 20.71 10.67
N THR A 52 -10.14 20.08 11.29
CA THR A 52 -11.41 20.74 11.61
C THR A 52 -12.02 20.22 12.90
N LYS A 53 -12.90 21.03 13.51
CA LYS A 53 -13.67 20.69 14.71
C LYS A 53 -15.11 20.35 14.34
N SER A 54 -15.74 19.44 15.05
CA SER A 54 -17.16 19.10 14.85
C SER A 54 -18.08 20.28 15.16
N SER A 55 -17.75 21.07 16.19
CA SER A 55 -18.44 22.30 16.58
C SER A 55 -18.35 23.43 15.54
N ASN A 56 -17.31 23.41 14.71
CA ASN A 56 -17.02 24.44 13.71
C ASN A 56 -16.37 23.80 12.47
N PHE A 57 -17.19 23.06 11.70
CA PHE A 57 -16.71 22.31 10.56
C PHE A 57 -16.32 23.24 9.40
N ILE A 58 -15.04 23.24 9.06
CA ILE A 58 -14.42 23.94 7.92
C ILE A 58 -14.07 22.86 6.89
N PRO A 59 -14.78 22.78 5.75
CA PRO A 59 -14.50 21.78 4.73
C PRO A 59 -13.16 22.03 4.02
N LEU A 60 -12.60 20.97 3.44
CA LEU A 60 -11.41 21.08 2.60
C LEU A 60 -11.68 21.95 1.36
N ASP A 61 -10.83 22.94 1.11
CA ASP A 61 -10.86 23.70 -0.14
C ASP A 61 -10.23 22.92 -1.28
N PHE A 62 -10.99 22.73 -2.37
CA PHE A 62 -10.56 21.99 -3.55
C PHE A 62 -9.30 22.62 -4.19
N ASN A 63 -9.26 23.94 -4.33
CA ASN A 63 -8.20 24.62 -5.05
C ASN A 63 -6.87 24.50 -4.29
N GLN A 64 -6.90 24.69 -2.97
CA GLN A 64 -5.76 24.51 -2.09
C GLN A 64 -5.19 23.10 -2.20
N ILE A 65 -6.01 22.05 -2.03
CA ILE A 65 -5.47 20.68 -2.04
C ILE A 65 -5.07 20.22 -3.45
N ASN A 66 -5.75 20.67 -4.51
CA ASN A 66 -5.31 20.45 -5.89
C ASN A 66 -3.97 21.14 -6.18
N ASN A 67 -3.74 22.34 -5.64
CA ASN A 67 -2.46 23.03 -5.76
C ASN A 67 -1.32 22.28 -5.07
N TYR A 68 -1.57 21.64 -3.91
CA TYR A 68 -0.57 20.77 -3.27
C TYR A 68 -0.10 19.63 -4.18
N ARG A 69 -0.98 19.07 -5.02
CA ARG A 69 -0.63 18.03 -5.99
C ARG A 69 0.06 18.57 -7.24
N THR A 70 -0.43 19.68 -7.78
CA THR A 70 -0.12 20.15 -9.14
C THR A 70 1.04 21.13 -9.18
N ALA A 71 1.19 22.01 -8.18
CA ALA A 71 2.25 23.01 -8.07
C ALA A 71 3.28 22.63 -7.01
N TYR A 72 4.55 23.00 -7.20
CA TYR A 72 5.50 22.97 -6.09
C TYR A 72 5.10 24.05 -5.09
N GLN A 73 5.00 23.68 -3.82
CA GLN A 73 4.66 24.57 -2.71
C GLN A 73 5.77 24.49 -1.66
N THR A 74 6.14 25.62 -1.09
CA THR A 74 7.07 25.67 0.05
C THR A 74 6.28 25.47 1.34
N PRO A 75 6.53 24.40 2.12
CA PRO A 75 5.88 24.20 3.41
C PRO A 75 6.10 25.37 4.38
N GLY A 76 5.14 25.58 5.27
CA GLY A 76 5.14 26.73 6.17
C GLY A 76 4.05 26.63 7.23
N ASN A 77 4.38 26.98 8.47
CA ASN A 77 3.44 27.02 9.60
C ASN A 77 2.96 28.46 9.94
N GLY A 78 3.23 29.42 9.04
CA GLY A 78 2.92 30.85 9.24
C GLY A 78 3.98 31.63 10.02
N VAL A 79 4.89 30.96 10.73
CA VAL A 79 6.02 31.58 11.45
C VAL A 79 7.33 31.34 10.70
N ILE A 80 7.54 30.10 10.24
CA ILE A 80 8.75 29.64 9.56
C ILE A 80 8.36 28.94 8.26
N THR A 81 9.19 29.11 7.24
CA THR A 81 9.05 28.49 5.92
C THR A 81 10.22 27.54 5.65
N ALA A 82 9.95 26.53 4.84
CA ALA A 82 10.95 25.56 4.42
C ALA A 82 11.96 26.17 3.43
N ASN A 83 13.20 25.68 3.46
CA ASN A 83 14.22 25.96 2.45
C ASN A 83 14.10 25.06 1.20
N PHE A 84 13.06 24.23 1.15
CA PHE A 84 12.71 23.31 0.06
C PHE A 84 11.23 23.45 -0.32
N SER A 85 10.86 22.99 -1.51
CA SER A 85 9.46 22.92 -1.98
C SER A 85 9.09 21.49 -2.34
N VAL A 86 7.82 21.13 -2.15
CA VAL A 86 7.28 19.78 -2.39
C VAL A 86 6.02 19.81 -3.27
N LYS A 87 5.73 18.67 -3.89
CA LYS A 87 4.38 18.29 -4.34
C LYS A 87 3.91 17.14 -3.46
N SER A 88 2.65 17.19 -3.06
CA SER A 88 2.05 16.22 -2.13
C SER A 88 0.86 15.52 -2.74
N THR A 89 0.80 14.20 -2.59
CA THR A 89 -0.35 13.34 -2.95
C THR A 89 -1.08 12.82 -1.73
N LEU A 90 -0.60 13.19 -0.54
CA LEU A 90 -1.17 12.84 0.75
C LEU A 90 -1.53 14.10 1.52
N ILE A 91 -2.68 14.05 2.17
CA ILE A 91 -3.12 15.01 3.18
C ILE A 91 -3.43 14.25 4.48
N GLN A 92 -2.96 14.75 5.63
CA GLN A 92 -3.47 14.33 6.93
C GLN A 92 -4.69 15.20 7.24
N ARG A 93 -5.81 14.55 7.57
CA ARG A 93 -7.05 15.23 7.96
C ARG A 93 -7.43 14.84 9.38
N LEU A 94 -7.26 15.81 10.27
CA LEU A 94 -7.66 15.73 11.66
C LEU A 94 -9.13 16.14 11.81
N TYR A 95 -9.91 15.32 12.51
CA TYR A 95 -11.28 15.62 12.93
C TYR A 95 -11.35 15.63 14.46
N VAL A 96 -11.50 16.82 15.04
CA VAL A 96 -11.78 16.98 16.48
C VAL A 96 -13.28 16.77 16.71
N LEU A 97 -13.63 15.83 17.57
CA LEU A 97 -15.00 15.39 17.89
C LEU A 97 -15.52 16.06 19.17
N ASP A 98 -15.23 17.34 19.31
CA ASP A 98 -15.51 18.17 20.49
C ASP A 98 -16.99 18.21 20.91
N ASP A 99 -17.94 18.20 19.95
CA ASP A 99 -19.39 18.14 20.22
C ASP A 99 -19.89 16.74 20.64
N PHE A 100 -19.08 15.70 20.43
CA PHE A 100 -19.51 14.30 20.48
C PHE A 100 -18.93 13.49 21.65
N THR A 101 -18.21 14.12 22.59
CA THR A 101 -17.65 13.45 23.79
C THR A 101 -18.66 12.61 24.58
N SER A 102 -19.93 13.04 24.61
CA SER A 102 -21.04 12.34 25.27
C SER A 102 -22.25 12.06 24.38
N SER A 103 -22.12 12.13 23.05
CA SER A 103 -23.24 11.96 22.12
C SER A 103 -22.82 11.23 20.83
N SER A 104 -23.76 10.63 20.10
CA SER A 104 -23.47 9.98 18.80
C SER A 104 -23.09 11.01 17.74
N LEU A 105 -22.21 10.63 16.79
CA LEU A 105 -21.90 11.47 15.62
C LEU A 105 -23.19 11.81 14.88
N SER A 106 -23.37 13.09 14.53
CA SER A 106 -24.57 13.54 13.81
C SER A 106 -24.53 13.15 12.33
N ALA A 107 -25.71 12.99 11.72
CA ALA A 107 -25.81 12.73 10.27
C ALA A 107 -25.25 13.89 9.44
N SER A 108 -25.33 15.13 9.92
CA SER A 108 -24.72 16.30 9.28
C SER A 108 -23.19 16.22 9.33
N PHE A 109 -22.58 15.87 10.48
CA PHE A 109 -21.13 15.68 10.58
C PHE A 109 -20.62 14.59 9.63
N LEU A 110 -21.28 13.42 9.60
CA LEU A 110 -20.93 12.33 8.69
C LEU A 110 -21.06 12.73 7.21
N THR A 111 -22.04 13.58 6.88
CA THR A 111 -22.20 14.15 5.53
C THR A 111 -21.06 15.10 5.18
N SER A 112 -20.61 15.93 6.13
CA SER A 112 -19.47 16.83 5.93
C SER A 112 -18.14 16.07 5.75
N VAL A 113 -17.91 15.00 6.52
CA VAL A 113 -16.77 14.09 6.32
C VAL A 113 -16.82 13.43 4.94
N GLN A 114 -17.99 12.99 4.46
CA GLN A 114 -18.17 12.49 3.09
C GLN A 114 -17.88 13.57 2.03
N GLY A 115 -18.20 14.84 2.31
CA GLY A 115 -17.84 15.98 1.49
C GLY A 115 -16.33 16.12 1.31
N ASP A 116 -15.57 16.11 2.41
CA ASP A 116 -14.10 16.12 2.38
C ASP A 116 -13.54 14.96 1.54
N MET A 117 -14.05 13.73 1.70
CA MET A 117 -13.59 12.57 0.92
C MET A 117 -13.82 12.76 -0.59
N ASN A 118 -14.92 13.40 -0.98
CA ASN A 118 -15.21 13.73 -2.38
C ASN A 118 -14.24 14.79 -2.91
N THR A 119 -13.94 15.84 -2.12
CA THR A 119 -12.95 16.86 -2.49
C THR A 119 -11.56 16.24 -2.68
N ILE A 120 -11.12 15.37 -1.77
CA ILE A 120 -9.86 14.62 -1.86
C ILE A 120 -9.79 13.78 -3.14
N ARG A 121 -10.86 13.05 -3.46
CA ARG A 121 -10.98 12.22 -4.68
C ARG A 121 -10.83 13.05 -5.95
N ASN A 122 -11.54 14.17 -6.02
CA ASN A 122 -11.54 15.04 -7.20
C ASN A 122 -10.18 15.73 -7.41
N ALA A 123 -9.45 16.05 -6.33
CA ALA A 123 -8.12 16.67 -6.40
C ALA A 123 -7.00 15.66 -6.71
N GLY A 124 -7.29 14.35 -6.71
CA GLY A 124 -6.28 13.32 -6.97
C GLY A 124 -5.35 13.04 -5.78
N LEU A 125 -5.80 13.28 -4.54
CA LEU A 125 -5.03 12.95 -3.32
C LEU A 125 -5.57 11.69 -2.64
N LYS A 126 -4.81 11.19 -1.67
CA LYS A 126 -5.28 10.26 -0.64
C LYS A 126 -5.11 10.85 0.76
N VAL A 127 -5.85 10.32 1.74
CA VAL A 127 -5.96 10.89 3.08
C VAL A 127 -5.46 9.94 4.17
N ILE A 128 -4.70 10.50 5.12
CA ILE A 128 -4.37 9.92 6.41
C ILE A 128 -5.40 10.50 7.40
N LEU A 129 -6.32 9.67 7.88
CA LEU A 129 -7.39 10.13 8.79
C LEU A 129 -6.96 9.98 10.24
N ARG A 130 -7.30 10.95 11.10
CA ARG A 130 -7.25 10.81 12.57
C ARG A 130 -8.48 11.50 13.17
N PHE A 131 -9.14 10.84 14.11
CA PHE A 131 -10.30 11.35 14.85
C PHE A 131 -9.94 11.33 16.34
N PHE A 132 -10.17 12.42 17.06
CA PHE A 132 -9.89 12.55 18.51
C PHE A 132 -10.83 13.59 19.13
N TYR A 133 -10.79 13.83 20.45
CA TYR A 133 -11.85 14.57 21.16
C TYR A 133 -11.46 15.95 21.71
N ASN A 134 -10.26 16.07 22.27
CA ASN A 134 -9.84 17.26 23.01
C ASN A 134 -9.48 18.44 22.11
N ASP A 135 -9.42 19.66 22.68
CA ASP A 135 -8.93 20.82 21.93
C ASP A 135 -7.42 20.64 21.61
N PRO A 136 -7.00 20.62 20.33
CA PRO A 136 -5.60 20.45 19.95
C PRO A 136 -4.70 21.61 20.42
N SER A 137 -5.27 22.76 20.80
CA SER A 137 -4.51 23.87 21.38
C SER A 137 -4.17 23.69 22.87
N SER A 138 -4.73 22.69 23.56
CA SER A 138 -4.47 22.43 24.99
C SER A 138 -4.52 20.95 25.34
N CYS A 139 -3.40 20.42 25.86
CA CYS A 139 -3.36 19.11 26.49
C CYS A 139 -3.15 19.27 28.00
N SER A 140 -4.22 19.12 28.77
CA SER A 140 -4.24 19.30 30.22
C SER A 140 -5.36 18.47 30.83
N SER A 141 -5.12 17.80 31.95
CA SER A 141 -6.15 17.01 32.67
C SER A 141 -7.27 17.91 33.22
N PRO A 142 -8.56 17.49 33.16
CA PRO A 142 -9.05 16.30 32.48
C PRO A 142 -8.95 16.43 30.95
N TYR A 143 -8.58 15.36 30.27
CA TYR A 143 -8.25 15.36 28.85
C TYR A 143 -9.47 15.30 27.92
N PHE A 144 -10.66 15.00 28.45
CA PHE A 144 -11.94 15.01 27.73
C PHE A 144 -12.06 13.98 26.59
N ASP A 145 -11.45 12.81 26.77
CA ASP A 145 -11.78 11.64 25.94
C ASP A 145 -13.25 11.25 26.10
N ALA A 146 -13.87 10.80 25.02
CA ALA A 146 -15.16 10.13 25.12
C ALA A 146 -15.04 8.79 25.86
N ILE A 147 -16.09 8.40 26.60
CA ILE A 147 -16.11 7.10 27.26
C ILE A 147 -16.02 5.95 26.25
N PRO A 148 -15.43 4.79 26.60
CA PRO A 148 -15.13 3.73 25.62
C PRO A 148 -16.31 3.24 24.77
N ASN A 149 -17.53 3.21 25.32
CA ASN A 149 -18.72 2.82 24.56
C ASN A 149 -19.12 3.88 23.52
N THR A 150 -18.94 5.17 23.82
CA THR A 150 -19.15 6.27 22.86
C THR A 150 -18.13 6.19 21.73
N VAL A 151 -16.85 5.93 22.06
CA VAL A 151 -15.78 5.71 21.06
C VAL A 151 -16.13 4.56 20.12
N LYS A 152 -16.54 3.40 20.64
CA LYS A 152 -16.95 2.24 19.84
C LYS A 152 -18.14 2.54 18.94
N ASN A 153 -19.12 3.28 19.45
CA ASN A 153 -20.27 3.75 18.68
C ASN A 153 -19.83 4.67 17.52
N HIS A 154 -18.93 5.64 17.76
CA HIS A 154 -18.40 6.52 16.71
C HIS A 154 -17.66 5.76 15.62
N ILE A 155 -16.79 4.82 16.00
CA ILE A 155 -16.08 3.95 15.05
C ILE A 155 -17.07 3.14 14.19
N GLN A 156 -18.13 2.61 14.79
CA GLN A 156 -19.20 1.91 14.07
C GLN A 156 -20.00 2.85 13.14
N GLN A 157 -20.25 4.10 13.52
CA GLN A 157 -20.89 5.10 12.66
C GLN A 157 -20.00 5.49 11.46
N LEU A 158 -18.68 5.55 11.65
CA LEU A 158 -17.70 5.86 10.60
C LEU A 158 -17.46 4.71 9.61
N LYS A 159 -17.86 3.47 9.95
CA LYS A 159 -17.71 2.28 9.10
C LYS A 159 -18.17 2.51 7.65
N GLN A 160 -19.33 3.12 7.44
CA GLN A 160 -19.84 3.38 6.09
C GLN A 160 -18.95 4.36 5.31
N ILE A 161 -18.40 5.39 5.98
CA ILE A 161 -17.45 6.34 5.38
C ILE A 161 -16.17 5.60 4.98
N PHE A 162 -15.62 4.75 5.85
CA PHE A 162 -14.39 4.00 5.58
C PHE A 162 -14.55 3.04 4.39
N HIS A 163 -15.67 2.32 4.30
CA HIS A 163 -15.93 1.41 3.18
C HIS A 163 -16.26 2.13 1.87
N THR A 164 -17.06 3.21 1.91
CA THR A 164 -17.43 3.97 0.69
C THR A 164 -16.23 4.71 0.08
N ASN A 165 -15.28 5.14 0.91
CA ASN A 165 -14.15 5.98 0.49
C ASN A 165 -12.80 5.27 0.62
N LYS A 166 -12.78 3.93 0.62
CA LYS A 166 -11.53 3.16 0.73
C LYS A 166 -10.53 3.53 -0.37
N ASP A 167 -11.02 3.91 -1.54
CA ASP A 167 -10.23 4.38 -2.67
C ASP A 167 -9.32 5.57 -2.34
N VAL A 168 -9.80 6.56 -1.59
CA VAL A 168 -9.01 7.73 -1.17
C VAL A 168 -8.38 7.60 0.21
N ILE A 169 -8.81 6.66 1.05
CA ILE A 169 -8.17 6.43 2.36
C ILE A 169 -6.84 5.70 2.17
N ALA A 170 -5.75 6.37 2.56
CA ALA A 170 -4.42 5.78 2.65
C ALA A 170 -4.32 4.90 3.91
N THR A 171 -4.61 5.47 5.08
CA THR A 171 -4.63 4.78 6.39
C THR A 171 -5.43 5.59 7.42
N VAL A 172 -5.77 4.98 8.54
CA VAL A 172 -6.41 5.65 9.70
C VAL A 172 -5.53 5.52 10.93
N GLN A 173 -5.10 6.64 11.49
CA GLN A 173 -4.40 6.69 12.77
C GLN A 173 -5.41 6.48 13.92
N MET A 174 -5.03 5.66 14.91
CA MET A 174 -5.87 5.29 16.06
C MET A 174 -6.00 6.47 17.05
N GLY A 175 -6.70 7.52 16.63
CA GLY A 175 -6.76 8.78 17.37
C GLY A 175 -7.75 8.87 18.52
N PHE A 176 -8.67 7.91 18.67
CA PHE A 176 -9.79 8.05 19.62
C PHE A 176 -9.40 7.96 21.11
N ILE A 177 -8.11 8.00 21.44
CA ILE A 177 -7.58 7.98 22.79
C ILE A 177 -6.54 9.10 22.91
N GLY A 178 -6.87 10.08 23.72
CA GLY A 178 -5.97 11.06 24.29
C GLY A 178 -5.62 12.26 23.43
N CYS A 179 -4.83 13.16 24.03
CA CYS A 179 -4.43 14.42 23.39
C CYS A 179 -3.89 14.22 21.97
N TRP A 180 -4.39 15.03 21.04
CA TRP A 180 -4.04 15.01 19.61
C TRP A 180 -4.31 13.67 18.90
N GLY A 181 -4.93 12.71 19.60
CA GLY A 181 -5.15 11.35 19.17
C GLY A 181 -3.88 10.49 19.08
N GLU A 182 -3.06 10.54 20.13
CA GLU A 182 -1.75 9.85 20.15
C GLU A 182 -1.62 8.77 21.22
N GLN A 183 -2.75 8.34 21.79
CA GLN A 183 -2.86 7.18 22.66
C GLN A 183 -2.10 7.32 24.00
N TYR A 184 -1.61 8.51 24.37
CA TYR A 184 -0.82 8.74 25.58
C TYR A 184 -1.68 9.33 26.73
N TYR A 185 -1.84 10.66 26.76
CA TYR A 185 -2.58 11.42 27.78
C TYR A 185 -4.07 11.05 27.77
N SER A 186 -4.61 10.46 28.83
CA SER A 186 -6.04 10.08 28.90
C SER A 186 -6.55 10.09 30.34
N ASP A 187 -7.86 10.16 30.54
CA ASP A 187 -8.45 10.27 31.87
C ASP A 187 -8.58 8.91 32.60
N GLU A 188 -8.46 8.92 33.93
CA GLU A 188 -8.60 7.71 34.75
C GLU A 188 -9.99 7.07 34.70
N ASN A 189 -11.03 7.84 34.38
CA ASN A 189 -12.37 7.30 34.15
C ASN A 189 -12.53 6.69 32.73
N THR A 190 -11.70 7.05 31.75
CA THR A 190 -11.72 6.52 30.38
C THR A 190 -10.63 5.46 30.17
N PHE A 191 -9.48 5.79 29.56
CA PHE A 191 -8.45 4.83 29.16
C PHE A 191 -7.23 4.80 30.09
N GLY A 192 -7.20 5.60 31.16
CA GLY A 192 -6.10 5.67 32.14
C GLY A 192 -4.90 6.45 31.61
N ASN A 193 -4.28 7.28 32.45
CA ASN A 193 -3.24 8.20 32.02
C ASN A 193 -1.88 7.51 31.88
N LEU A 194 -1.21 7.70 30.75
CA LEU A 194 0.18 7.28 30.57
C LEU A 194 1.21 8.34 31.03
N ASP A 195 0.78 9.50 31.55
CA ASP A 195 1.67 10.59 32.02
C ASP A 195 1.74 10.75 33.56
N GLY A 196 1.09 9.86 34.32
CA GLY A 196 1.08 9.92 35.78
C GLY A 196 2.42 9.50 36.41
N GLY A 197 2.77 10.03 37.59
CA GLY A 197 4.06 9.78 38.25
C GLY A 197 4.40 8.30 38.52
N ASP A 198 3.39 7.43 38.67
CA ASP A 198 3.57 5.98 38.79
C ASP A 198 3.33 5.21 37.48
N TYR A 199 2.92 5.86 36.39
CA TYR A 199 2.69 5.29 35.04
C TYR A 199 1.81 4.01 35.02
N ASN A 200 1.01 3.79 36.06
CA ASN A 200 0.44 2.49 36.39
C ASN A 200 -0.96 2.31 35.78
N VAL A 201 -1.01 1.93 34.50
CA VAL A 201 -2.27 1.62 33.82
C VAL A 201 -2.67 0.16 34.08
N PRO A 202 -3.79 -0.12 34.77
CA PRO A 202 -4.19 -1.47 35.15
C PRO A 202 -4.77 -2.27 33.99
N LEU A 203 -4.92 -3.59 34.18
CA LEU A 203 -5.38 -4.56 33.16
C LEU A 203 -6.63 -4.09 32.39
N SER A 204 -7.66 -3.66 33.11
CA SER A 204 -8.94 -3.23 32.53
C SER A 204 -8.81 -2.04 31.59
N LYS A 205 -7.84 -1.16 31.81
CA LYS A 205 -7.55 -0.02 30.91
C LYS A 205 -6.81 -0.46 29.66
N TRP A 206 -5.92 -1.45 29.76
CA TRP A 206 -5.30 -2.08 28.59
C TRP A 206 -6.31 -2.83 27.72
N GLU A 207 -7.24 -3.57 28.33
CA GLU A 207 -8.35 -4.23 27.64
C GLU A 207 -9.25 -3.23 26.91
N LEU A 208 -9.56 -2.08 27.53
CA LEU A 208 -10.26 -0.99 26.86
C LEU A 208 -9.48 -0.47 25.64
N ARG A 209 -8.18 -0.15 25.81
CA ARG A 209 -7.30 0.34 24.75
C ARG A 209 -7.19 -0.64 23.57
N THR A 210 -7.00 -1.93 23.81
CA THR A 210 -6.98 -2.95 22.73
C THR A 210 -8.35 -3.16 22.10
N SER A 211 -9.45 -3.00 22.83
CA SER A 211 -10.80 -3.11 22.26
C SER A 211 -11.17 -1.96 21.31
N ILE A 212 -10.47 -0.82 21.37
CA ILE A 212 -10.59 0.26 20.37
C ILE A 212 -9.81 -0.11 19.07
N ILE A 213 -8.65 -0.77 19.19
CA ILE A 213 -7.93 -1.34 18.03
C ILE A 213 -8.82 -2.35 17.30
N ASP A 214 -9.42 -3.29 18.04
CA ASP A 214 -10.37 -4.28 17.52
C ASP A 214 -11.54 -3.62 16.77
N SER A 215 -12.21 -2.67 17.43
CA SER A 215 -13.35 -1.96 16.86
C SER A 215 -12.98 -1.23 15.56
N LEU A 216 -11.80 -0.61 15.50
CA LEU A 216 -11.33 0.09 14.31
C LEU A 216 -10.99 -0.87 13.17
N LEU A 217 -10.36 -2.01 13.46
CA LEU A 217 -10.07 -3.06 12.48
C LEU A 217 -11.33 -3.74 11.93
N LEU A 218 -12.39 -3.86 12.75
CA LEU A 218 -13.71 -4.36 12.36
C LEU A 218 -14.52 -3.33 11.54
N ALA A 219 -14.31 -2.03 11.75
CA ALA A 219 -14.95 -0.95 10.99
C ALA A 219 -14.22 -0.59 9.69
N MET A 220 -12.90 -0.84 9.62
CA MET A 220 -12.09 -0.57 8.44
C MET A 220 -12.21 -1.69 7.39
N PRO A 221 -12.15 -1.36 6.08
CA PRO A 221 -11.93 -2.33 5.00
C PRO A 221 -10.71 -3.22 5.28
N LYS A 222 -10.81 -4.52 4.96
CA LYS A 222 -9.72 -5.49 5.21
C LYS A 222 -8.48 -5.19 4.34
N GLU A 223 -8.66 -4.51 3.21
CA GLU A 223 -7.62 -4.06 2.28
C GLU A 223 -6.98 -2.71 2.68
N ARG A 224 -7.28 -2.18 3.86
CA ARG A 224 -6.69 -0.97 4.44
C ARG A 224 -6.14 -1.23 5.84
N MET A 225 -5.17 -0.42 6.22
CA MET A 225 -4.43 -0.51 7.49
C MET A 225 -4.80 0.63 8.43
N ILE A 226 -4.58 0.41 9.72
CA ILE A 226 -4.57 1.43 10.76
C ILE A 226 -3.13 1.71 11.21
N GLN A 227 -2.91 2.82 11.92
CA GLN A 227 -1.62 3.15 12.54
C GLN A 227 -1.77 3.36 14.05
N VAL A 228 -0.90 2.72 14.84
CA VAL A 228 -0.71 3.02 16.28
C VAL A 228 0.60 3.77 16.52
N ARG A 229 0.70 4.55 17.60
CA ARG A 229 1.94 5.23 18.00
C ARG A 229 2.99 4.23 18.46
N PHE A 230 2.74 3.66 19.64
CA PHE A 230 3.71 2.82 20.33
C PHE A 230 3.67 1.38 19.79
N PRO A 231 4.81 0.76 19.43
CA PRO A 231 4.82 -0.59 18.87
C PRO A 231 4.22 -1.65 19.80
N HIS A 232 4.34 -1.44 21.11
CA HIS A 232 3.79 -2.36 22.09
C HIS A 232 2.25 -2.39 22.13
N PHE A 233 1.53 -1.40 21.56
CA PHE A 233 0.07 -1.51 21.39
C PHE A 233 -0.27 -2.62 20.38
N LYS A 234 0.52 -2.76 19.31
CA LYS A 234 0.39 -3.88 18.37
C LYS A 234 0.76 -5.20 19.04
N GLN A 235 1.85 -5.24 19.82
CA GLN A 235 2.23 -6.45 20.58
C GLN A 235 1.11 -6.89 21.54
N LYS A 236 0.53 -5.96 22.32
CA LYS A 236 -0.56 -6.22 23.27
C LYS A 236 -1.88 -6.60 22.60
N PHE A 237 -2.13 -6.14 21.38
CA PHE A 237 -3.31 -6.55 20.62
C PHE A 237 -3.14 -7.97 20.04
N ILE A 238 -2.01 -8.28 19.42
CA ILE A 238 -1.78 -9.56 18.72
C ILE A 238 -1.43 -10.70 19.69
N HIS A 239 -0.59 -10.44 20.69
CA HIS A 239 -0.10 -11.45 21.64
C HIS A 239 -0.83 -11.40 23.01
N GLY A 240 -1.93 -10.64 23.09
CA GLY A 240 -2.70 -10.39 24.32
C GLY A 240 -2.08 -9.31 25.22
N VAL A 241 -2.91 -8.70 26.09
CA VAL A 241 -2.56 -7.50 26.87
C VAL A 241 -1.32 -7.64 27.78
N ASN A 242 -0.99 -8.87 28.17
CA ASN A 242 0.21 -9.24 28.93
C ASN A 242 1.50 -9.32 28.08
N ALA A 243 1.46 -9.03 26.78
CA ALA A 243 2.61 -9.08 25.89
C ALA A 243 3.80 -8.26 26.42
N SER A 244 4.97 -8.90 26.38
CA SER A 244 6.28 -8.32 26.66
C SER A 244 6.76 -7.43 25.51
N SER A 245 7.69 -6.51 25.78
CA SER A 245 8.39 -5.78 24.72
C SER A 245 9.20 -6.67 23.78
N THR A 246 9.60 -7.87 24.25
CA THR A 246 10.29 -8.92 23.48
C THR A 246 9.37 -9.77 22.59
N SER A 247 8.06 -9.51 22.54
CA SER A 247 7.12 -10.26 21.70
C SER A 247 7.47 -10.11 20.21
N SER A 248 7.48 -11.22 19.48
CA SER A 248 7.96 -11.27 18.09
C SER A 248 7.12 -10.42 17.13
N GLY A 249 7.81 -9.83 16.16
CA GLY A 249 7.19 -9.18 15.01
C GLY A 249 6.49 -10.16 14.06
N MET A 250 5.78 -9.61 13.09
CA MET A 250 5.04 -10.33 12.06
C MET A 250 5.96 -11.16 11.15
N MET A 251 5.51 -12.36 10.78
CA MET A 251 6.16 -13.25 9.84
C MET A 251 5.87 -12.86 8.38
N ALA A 252 6.79 -13.14 7.48
CA ALA A 252 6.62 -12.90 6.04
C ALA A 252 5.41 -13.63 5.40
N SER A 253 4.93 -14.71 6.03
CA SER A 253 3.74 -15.47 5.62
C SER A 253 2.42 -14.77 5.99
N GLU A 254 2.43 -13.94 7.04
CA GLU A 254 1.27 -13.15 7.48
C GLU A 254 1.15 -11.85 6.65
N ALA A 255 2.24 -11.39 6.06
CA ALA A 255 2.27 -10.16 5.26
C ALA A 255 1.20 -10.15 4.16
N TYR A 256 0.32 -9.14 4.22
CA TYR A 256 -0.74 -8.85 3.26
C TYR A 256 -1.88 -9.88 3.14
N ASN A 257 -1.97 -10.87 4.04
CA ASN A 257 -3.04 -11.89 4.03
C ASN A 257 -4.40 -11.40 4.56
N LEU A 258 -4.56 -10.09 4.84
CA LEU A 258 -5.75 -9.45 5.41
C LEU A 258 -6.04 -9.79 6.89
N SER A 259 -5.17 -10.57 7.55
CA SER A 259 -5.18 -10.73 9.01
C SER A 259 -4.93 -9.40 9.71
N ASP A 260 -5.29 -9.33 11.00
CA ASP A 260 -5.20 -8.08 11.73
C ASP A 260 -3.76 -7.72 12.14
N VAL A 261 -2.85 -8.69 12.26
CA VAL A 261 -1.40 -8.41 12.39
C VAL A 261 -0.85 -7.71 11.13
N ALA A 262 -1.35 -8.06 9.94
CA ALA A 262 -0.97 -7.42 8.68
C ALA A 262 -1.62 -6.04 8.45
N ARG A 263 -2.55 -5.63 9.32
CA ARG A 263 -3.33 -4.38 9.17
C ARG A 263 -3.00 -3.29 10.18
N ILE A 264 -2.06 -3.53 11.09
CA ILE A 264 -1.57 -2.52 12.05
C ILE A 264 -0.16 -2.09 11.65
N GLY A 265 -0.04 -0.88 11.12
CA GLY A 265 1.21 -0.15 10.94
C GLY A 265 1.46 0.85 12.07
N PHE A 266 2.40 1.77 11.85
CA PHE A 266 2.87 2.69 12.89
C PHE A 266 2.87 4.15 12.42
N HIS A 267 2.45 5.05 13.32
CA HIS A 267 2.78 6.46 13.20
C HIS A 267 3.87 6.79 14.23
N ASN A 268 5.02 7.28 13.79
CA ASN A 268 6.07 7.71 14.72
C ASN A 268 5.88 9.20 15.01
N ASP A 269 5.35 9.51 16.19
CA ASP A 269 5.45 10.85 16.73
C ASP A 269 6.90 11.10 17.13
N CYS A 270 7.48 12.19 16.61
CA CYS A 270 8.84 12.65 16.87
C CYS A 270 10.00 11.74 16.42
N PHE A 271 10.02 11.39 15.12
CA PHE A 271 11.14 10.73 14.45
C PHE A 271 12.51 11.37 14.79
N LEU A 272 13.43 10.55 15.30
CA LEU A 272 14.81 10.92 15.69
C LEU A 272 14.93 12.00 16.79
N ALA A 273 13.93 12.12 17.65
CA ALA A 273 13.81 13.23 18.59
C ALA A 273 13.30 12.80 19.99
N PRO A 274 14.15 12.41 20.97
CA PRO A 274 15.57 12.07 20.90
C PRO A 274 15.74 10.58 20.53
N PHE A 275 16.63 9.81 21.18
CA PHE A 275 16.93 8.42 20.79
C PHE A 275 15.74 7.44 20.91
N ASN A 276 14.70 7.81 21.68
CA ASN A 276 13.46 7.06 21.89
C ASN A 276 12.22 7.73 21.24
N ASP A 277 12.43 8.76 20.42
CA ASP A 277 11.42 9.41 19.58
C ASP A 277 10.20 9.90 20.41
N GLN A 278 10.43 10.90 21.28
CA GLN A 278 9.57 11.35 22.40
C GLN A 278 8.77 10.25 23.12
N GLY A 279 9.40 9.11 23.36
CA GLY A 279 8.79 7.99 24.06
C GLY A 279 7.89 7.10 23.20
N THR A 280 7.83 7.28 21.87
CA THR A 280 7.23 6.30 20.93
C THR A 280 7.82 4.89 21.13
N TYR A 281 9.08 4.78 21.58
CA TYR A 281 9.73 3.53 22.00
C TYR A 281 9.75 3.29 23.52
N ASN A 282 8.74 3.79 24.24
CA ASN A 282 8.44 3.34 25.60
C ASN A 282 7.56 2.08 25.60
N PHE A 283 7.75 1.26 26.63
CA PHE A 283 6.94 0.11 26.97
C PHE A 283 6.23 0.37 28.30
N TYR A 284 4.92 0.13 28.33
CA TYR A 284 4.10 0.25 29.54
C TYR A 284 3.58 -1.16 29.91
N PRO A 285 4.12 -1.81 30.94
CA PRO A 285 3.58 -3.07 31.44
C PRO A 285 2.22 -2.85 32.11
N ILE A 286 1.47 -3.92 32.34
CA ILE A 286 0.25 -3.85 33.17
C ILE A 286 0.68 -3.71 34.63
N GLY A 287 0.07 -2.77 35.37
CA GLY A 287 0.24 -2.70 36.81
C GLY A 287 1.55 -2.06 37.29
N LEU A 288 2.38 -1.53 36.39
CA LEU A 288 3.77 -1.11 36.65
C LEU A 288 4.14 0.14 35.86
N ASN A 289 5.18 0.85 36.31
CA ASN A 289 5.68 2.05 35.67
C ASN A 289 6.23 1.77 34.26
N GLY A 290 6.10 2.75 33.36
CA GLY A 290 6.65 2.71 32.00
C GLY A 290 8.17 2.86 31.94
N THR A 291 8.79 2.26 30.92
CA THR A 291 10.23 2.34 30.68
C THR A 291 10.53 2.51 29.19
N THR A 292 11.61 3.20 28.83
CA THR A 292 12.11 3.22 27.45
C THR A 292 12.74 1.87 27.09
N ASP A 293 12.28 1.26 25.99
CA ASP A 293 12.83 0.00 25.45
C ASP A 293 13.07 0.12 23.94
N THR A 294 14.07 0.92 23.57
CA THR A 294 14.51 1.02 22.18
C THR A 294 15.16 -0.27 21.68
N THR A 295 15.76 -1.07 22.57
CA THR A 295 16.46 -2.31 22.22
C THR A 295 15.53 -3.37 21.64
N ASN A 296 14.32 -3.53 22.17
CA ASN A 296 13.34 -4.49 21.64
C ASN A 296 12.34 -3.84 20.68
N LEU A 297 11.86 -2.62 20.97
CA LEU A 297 10.79 -2.00 20.18
C LEU A 297 11.27 -1.43 18.84
N LYS A 298 12.54 -0.96 18.70
CA LYS A 298 13.05 -0.49 17.39
C LYS A 298 13.27 -1.65 16.40
N PRO A 299 13.77 -2.84 16.79
CA PRO A 299 13.76 -4.01 15.91
C PRO A 299 12.37 -4.52 15.56
N TYR A 300 11.44 -4.60 16.53
CA TYR A 300 10.05 -5.00 16.28
C TYR A 300 9.37 -4.09 15.24
N PHE A 301 9.48 -2.76 15.43
CA PHE A 301 8.96 -1.77 14.49
C PHE A 301 9.57 -2.00 13.10
N ALA A 302 10.89 -2.11 12.98
CA ALA A 302 11.57 -2.25 11.70
C ALA A 302 11.21 -3.55 10.95
N ASN A 303 10.99 -4.65 11.67
CA ASN A 303 10.49 -5.89 11.08
C ASN A 303 9.13 -5.66 10.42
N ASP A 304 8.14 -5.21 11.20
CA ASP A 304 6.75 -5.04 10.78
C ASP A 304 6.55 -3.92 9.75
N ALA A 305 7.39 -2.88 9.79
CA ALA A 305 7.46 -1.81 8.80
C ALA A 305 7.81 -2.31 7.40
N THR A 306 8.44 -3.48 7.25
CA THR A 306 8.67 -4.12 5.94
C THR A 306 7.37 -4.40 5.19
N TYR A 307 6.26 -4.53 5.92
CA TYR A 307 4.98 -5.02 5.42
C TYR A 307 3.80 -4.08 5.66
N THR A 308 3.95 -3.08 6.52
CA THR A 308 2.84 -2.22 7.00
C THR A 308 3.14 -0.74 6.81
N VAL A 309 2.09 0.09 6.86
CA VAL A 309 2.20 1.52 6.59
C VAL A 309 2.92 2.26 7.73
N VAL A 310 4.02 2.92 7.38
CA VAL A 310 4.79 3.78 8.29
C VAL A 310 4.85 5.21 7.79
N GLY A 311 4.62 6.15 8.70
CA GLY A 311 4.99 7.54 8.53
C GLY A 311 4.98 8.26 9.87
N GLY A 312 5.03 9.59 9.85
CA GLY A 312 5.05 10.39 11.06
C GLY A 312 5.64 11.76 10.82
N GLU A 313 6.29 12.31 11.85
CA GLU A 313 6.81 13.68 11.83
C GLU A 313 8.07 13.85 12.67
N THR A 314 8.76 14.98 12.48
CA THR A 314 9.91 15.41 13.28
C THR A 314 9.45 16.36 14.39
N CYS A 315 10.15 16.38 15.53
CA CYS A 315 9.81 17.28 16.66
C CYS A 315 10.97 18.18 17.09
N GLN A 316 12.07 17.62 17.59
CA GLN A 316 13.22 18.40 18.04
C GLN A 316 14.50 17.90 17.38
N SER A 317 15.43 18.81 17.09
CA SER A 317 16.76 18.42 16.61
C SER A 317 17.56 17.83 17.76
N ASN A 318 17.95 16.56 17.65
CA ASN A 318 18.73 15.85 18.66
C ASN A 318 20.17 15.60 18.16
N SER A 319 21.00 16.64 18.23
CA SER A 319 22.45 16.56 18.00
C SER A 319 22.84 15.97 16.63
N ASN A 320 23.63 14.88 16.60
CA ASN A 320 24.08 14.25 15.36
C ASN A 320 23.04 13.29 14.76
N ILE A 321 22.20 12.61 15.56
CA ILE A 321 21.34 11.54 15.00
C ILE A 321 20.30 12.09 14.03
N SER A 322 19.77 13.29 14.29
CA SER A 322 18.77 13.96 13.45
C SER A 322 19.36 14.64 12.20
N LYS A 323 20.64 14.41 11.88
CA LYS A 323 21.32 14.91 10.67
C LYS A 323 21.35 13.85 9.56
N CYS A 324 21.66 14.30 8.36
CA CYS A 324 21.89 13.44 7.21
C CYS A 324 23.21 12.67 7.30
N LEU A 325 23.33 11.57 6.56
CA LEU A 325 24.53 10.72 6.50
C LEU A 325 25.78 11.50 6.08
N SER A 326 25.66 12.45 5.16
CA SER A 326 26.75 13.35 4.74
C SER A 326 27.33 14.19 5.88
N ASP A 327 26.53 14.47 6.91
CA ASP A 327 26.90 15.29 8.06
C ASP A 327 27.18 14.44 9.33
N GLY A 328 27.36 13.13 9.14
CA GLY A 328 27.64 12.16 10.22
C GLY A 328 26.41 11.76 11.05
N GLY A 329 25.20 12.02 10.57
CA GLY A 329 23.95 11.56 11.18
C GLY A 329 23.41 10.26 10.59
N ILE A 330 22.13 9.97 10.81
CA ILE A 330 21.49 8.69 10.43
C ILE A 330 20.10 8.83 9.79
N VAL A 331 19.67 10.03 9.39
CA VAL A 331 18.32 10.29 8.84
C VAL A 331 17.94 9.30 7.73
N GLU A 332 18.72 9.17 6.66
CA GLU A 332 18.39 8.29 5.54
C GLU A 332 18.48 6.80 5.92
N SER A 333 19.37 6.44 6.84
CA SER A 333 19.48 5.08 7.36
C SER A 333 18.27 4.67 8.18
N GLU A 334 17.75 5.55 9.04
CA GLU A 334 16.58 5.28 9.87
C GLU A 334 15.27 5.34 9.07
N LEU A 335 15.14 6.29 8.12
CA LEU A 335 14.03 6.29 7.15
C LEU A 335 13.99 4.98 6.34
N SER A 336 15.15 4.46 5.92
CA SER A 336 15.29 3.18 5.23
C SER A 336 15.07 1.97 6.15
N ARG A 337 15.53 2.00 7.41
CA ARG A 337 15.34 0.90 8.36
C ARG A 337 13.87 0.74 8.76
N PHE A 338 13.18 1.86 8.96
CA PHE A 338 11.77 1.91 9.35
C PHE A 338 10.78 2.06 8.19
N LYS A 339 11.24 1.96 6.93
CA LYS A 339 10.38 1.93 5.73
C LYS A 339 9.38 3.09 5.65
N TYR A 340 9.86 4.30 5.89
CA TYR A 340 9.00 5.49 5.89
C TYR A 340 8.34 5.69 4.52
N SER A 341 7.02 5.62 4.50
CA SER A 341 6.20 5.88 3.31
C SER A 341 5.95 7.38 3.11
N PHE A 342 5.72 8.09 4.22
CA PHE A 342 5.45 9.52 4.21
C PHE A 342 5.94 10.22 5.47
N LEU A 343 6.17 11.53 5.36
CA LEU A 343 6.61 12.40 6.46
C LEU A 343 5.83 13.72 6.41
N HIS A 344 5.58 14.34 7.55
CA HIS A 344 4.87 15.62 7.64
C HIS A 344 5.70 16.75 7.00
N ALA A 345 5.10 17.55 6.12
CA ALA A 345 5.75 18.68 5.46
C ALA A 345 5.78 19.97 6.32
N ASP A 346 4.75 20.20 7.13
CA ASP A 346 4.43 21.51 7.71
C ASP A 346 4.83 21.67 9.18
N TYR A 347 5.39 20.63 9.81
CA TYR A 347 5.68 20.59 11.24
C TYR A 347 7.18 20.44 11.54
N ASN A 348 7.65 21.20 12.54
CA ASN A 348 9.06 21.39 12.90
C ASN A 348 9.98 21.56 11.68
N ILE A 349 9.60 22.55 10.86
CA ILE A 349 10.29 22.97 9.64
C ILE A 349 11.75 23.34 9.94
N GLU A 350 12.05 23.81 11.16
CA GLU A 350 13.40 24.02 11.67
C GLU A 350 14.26 22.77 11.60
N VAL A 351 13.73 21.59 11.96
CA VAL A 351 14.45 20.32 11.88
C VAL A 351 14.64 19.93 10.42
N LEU A 352 13.60 19.98 9.61
CA LEU A 352 13.66 19.64 8.18
C LEU A 352 14.62 20.56 7.41
N ASN A 353 14.69 21.84 7.77
CA ASN A 353 15.63 22.82 7.19
C ASN A 353 17.11 22.49 7.49
N THR A 354 17.41 21.68 8.51
CA THR A 354 18.79 21.20 8.77
C THR A 354 19.23 20.04 7.87
N TRP A 355 18.30 19.43 7.12
CA TRP A 355 18.59 18.22 6.34
C TRP A 355 19.23 18.55 4.99
N THR A 356 20.56 18.48 4.89
CA THR A 356 21.32 18.60 3.63
C THR A 356 20.91 17.57 2.56
N CYS A 357 20.32 16.44 2.99
CA CYS A 357 19.80 15.35 2.20
C CYS A 357 18.31 15.49 1.79
N ILE A 358 17.66 16.63 2.05
CA ILE A 358 16.20 16.79 1.86
C ILE A 358 15.73 16.42 0.43
N GLU A 359 16.53 16.71 -0.60
CA GLU A 359 16.20 16.34 -1.99
C GLU A 359 16.25 14.82 -2.25
N GLU A 360 17.14 14.08 -1.59
CA GLU A 360 17.09 12.61 -1.61
C GLU A 360 15.89 12.07 -0.83
N VAL A 361 15.59 12.65 0.34
CA VAL A 361 14.41 12.28 1.14
C VAL A 361 13.11 12.47 0.35
N LYS A 362 12.92 13.61 -0.31
CA LYS A 362 11.76 13.89 -1.19
C LYS A 362 11.59 12.81 -2.26
N LYS A 363 12.68 12.40 -2.92
CA LYS A 363 12.67 11.36 -3.96
C LYS A 363 12.45 9.94 -3.41
N LYS A 364 12.85 9.66 -2.16
CA LYS A 364 12.93 8.29 -1.61
C LYS A 364 11.91 7.92 -0.54
N LEU A 365 11.22 8.87 0.12
CA LEU A 365 10.06 8.56 0.97
C LEU A 365 9.07 7.67 0.21
N GLY A 366 8.64 6.57 0.79
CA GLY A 366 7.85 5.54 0.10
C GLY A 366 8.65 4.78 -0.95
N TYR A 367 8.01 4.49 -2.07
CA TYR A 367 8.59 3.72 -3.17
C TYR A 367 9.07 4.64 -4.30
N ARG A 368 10.09 4.20 -5.04
CA ARG A 368 10.49 4.83 -6.31
C ARG A 368 10.92 3.75 -7.29
N PHE A 369 9.97 3.25 -8.08
CA PHE A 369 10.23 2.17 -9.03
C PHE A 369 10.94 2.68 -10.27
N LYS A 370 11.99 1.97 -10.66
CA LYS A 370 12.76 2.15 -11.89
C LYS A 370 12.74 0.82 -12.64
N LEU A 371 12.24 0.82 -13.86
CA LEU A 371 12.48 -0.26 -14.80
C LEU A 371 13.98 -0.26 -15.15
N VAL A 372 14.64 -1.39 -15.01
CA VAL A 372 16.08 -1.58 -15.30
C VAL A 372 16.23 -2.10 -16.72
N SER A 373 15.49 -3.18 -17.04
CA SER A 373 15.49 -3.82 -18.35
C SER A 373 14.12 -4.42 -18.67
N GLY A 374 13.86 -4.61 -19.96
CA GLY A 374 12.65 -5.24 -20.47
C GLY A 374 12.96 -5.99 -21.76
N THR A 375 12.59 -7.27 -21.85
CA THR A 375 12.78 -8.12 -23.03
C THR A 375 11.42 -8.60 -23.51
N PHE A 376 11.14 -8.36 -24.79
CA PHE A 376 9.83 -8.57 -25.40
C PHE A 376 9.98 -9.20 -26.79
N ASN A 377 8.99 -9.98 -27.24
CA ASN A 377 8.95 -10.43 -28.63
C ASN A 377 8.76 -9.25 -29.60
N ASN A 378 9.43 -9.28 -30.75
CA ASN A 378 9.29 -8.26 -31.80
C ASN A 378 8.01 -8.47 -32.62
N GLY A 379 7.54 -9.71 -32.72
CA GLY A 379 6.26 -10.03 -33.32
C GLY A 379 5.72 -11.38 -32.85
N VAL A 380 4.41 -11.53 -32.96
CA VAL A 380 3.60 -12.67 -32.46
C VAL A 380 2.40 -12.88 -33.38
N ARG A 381 1.83 -14.08 -33.39
CA ARG A 381 0.58 -14.36 -34.13
C ARG A 381 -0.64 -14.24 -33.20
N PRO A 382 -1.83 -13.91 -33.73
CA PRO A 382 -3.09 -14.17 -33.02
C PRO A 382 -3.16 -15.64 -32.56
N GLY A 383 -3.65 -15.89 -31.34
CA GLY A 383 -3.71 -17.22 -30.73
C GLY A 383 -2.37 -17.75 -30.18
N GLN A 384 -1.30 -16.96 -30.19
CA GLN A 384 0.02 -17.34 -29.68
C GLN A 384 0.46 -16.49 -28.47
N VAL A 385 1.59 -16.88 -27.87
CA VAL A 385 2.12 -16.28 -26.64
C VAL A 385 3.11 -15.14 -26.92
N LEU A 386 2.86 -14.00 -26.28
CA LEU A 386 3.81 -12.92 -26.05
C LEU A 386 4.49 -13.14 -24.69
N ASN A 387 5.80 -13.35 -24.72
CA ASN A 387 6.64 -13.47 -23.52
C ASN A 387 7.16 -12.09 -23.10
N ILE A 388 7.15 -11.84 -21.81
CA ILE A 388 7.59 -10.58 -21.20
C ILE A 388 8.52 -10.91 -20.02
N ASP A 389 9.74 -10.38 -20.09
CA ASP A 389 10.69 -10.36 -18.97
C ASP A 389 11.05 -8.91 -18.65
N MET A 390 10.81 -8.46 -17.42
CA MET A 390 11.18 -7.13 -16.95
C MET A 390 11.83 -7.20 -15.56
N ALA A 391 12.83 -6.36 -15.34
CA ALA A 391 13.46 -6.17 -14.04
C ALA A 391 13.17 -4.76 -13.51
N ILE A 392 12.57 -4.65 -12.31
CA ILE A 392 12.21 -3.38 -11.67
C ILE A 392 12.93 -3.24 -10.33
N GLU A 393 13.65 -2.14 -10.16
CA GLU A 393 14.35 -1.76 -8.93
C GLU A 393 13.48 -0.79 -8.09
N ASN A 394 13.37 -1.00 -6.78
CA ASN A 394 12.75 -0.02 -5.88
C ASN A 394 13.82 0.84 -5.19
N LEU A 395 14.00 2.07 -5.67
CA LEU A 395 14.97 3.06 -5.17
C LEU A 395 14.49 3.81 -3.92
N GLY A 396 13.24 3.61 -3.49
CA GLY A 396 12.67 4.24 -2.30
C GLY A 396 13.05 3.56 -0.99
N PHE A 397 12.62 4.14 0.13
CA PHE A 397 12.78 3.60 1.48
C PHE A 397 11.78 2.49 1.82
N ALA A 398 10.62 2.45 1.15
CA ALA A 398 9.52 1.53 1.42
C ALA A 398 8.92 0.93 0.15
N SER A 399 8.06 -0.06 0.30
CA SER A 399 7.13 -0.52 -0.74
C SER A 399 5.79 0.22 -0.60
N PRO A 400 4.92 0.21 -1.63
CA PRO A 400 3.51 0.51 -1.44
C PRO A 400 2.92 -0.41 -0.36
N TYR A 401 2.06 0.11 0.50
CA TYR A 401 1.39 -0.66 1.56
C TYR A 401 -0.03 -1.09 1.15
N ASN A 402 -0.73 -0.25 0.40
CA ASN A 402 -2.03 -0.57 -0.20
C ASN A 402 -1.86 -1.29 -1.53
N PRO A 403 -2.81 -2.17 -1.92
CA PRO A 403 -2.74 -2.92 -3.18
C PRO A 403 -2.76 -1.98 -4.40
N LYS A 404 -2.20 -2.48 -5.51
CA LYS A 404 -2.26 -1.89 -6.86
C LYS A 404 -2.56 -2.98 -7.87
N ILE A 405 -3.19 -2.62 -8.98
CA ILE A 405 -3.30 -3.50 -10.15
C ILE A 405 -2.13 -3.20 -11.08
N ILE A 406 -1.45 -4.24 -11.56
CA ILE A 406 -0.37 -4.14 -12.55
C ILE A 406 -0.91 -4.74 -13.85
N GLU A 407 -0.87 -4.00 -14.94
CA GLU A 407 -1.39 -4.45 -16.23
C GLU A 407 -0.36 -4.22 -17.34
N LEU A 408 -0.12 -5.23 -18.17
CA LEU A 408 0.43 -4.98 -19.49
C LEU A 408 -0.67 -4.37 -20.36
N VAL A 409 -0.32 -3.34 -21.10
CA VAL A 409 -1.19 -2.66 -22.06
C VAL A 409 -0.59 -2.75 -23.45
N MET A 410 -1.40 -3.17 -24.43
CA MET A 410 -1.09 -3.10 -25.86
C MET A 410 -2.02 -2.07 -26.51
N LYS A 411 -1.46 -1.01 -27.09
CA LYS A 411 -2.21 0.07 -27.75
C LYS A 411 -1.87 0.14 -29.23
N ASP A 412 -2.87 0.10 -30.10
CA ASP A 412 -2.66 0.25 -31.55
C ASP A 412 -2.54 1.72 -32.00
N ASN A 413 -2.24 1.92 -33.28
CA ASN A 413 -2.13 3.23 -33.90
C ASN A 413 -3.45 4.01 -33.99
N LEU A 414 -4.60 3.36 -33.80
CA LEU A 414 -5.93 4.00 -33.73
C LEU A 414 -6.31 4.39 -32.30
N GLY A 415 -5.51 3.98 -31.31
CA GLY A 415 -5.73 4.23 -29.89
C GLY A 415 -6.53 3.15 -29.17
N VAL A 416 -6.87 2.03 -29.82
CA VAL A 416 -7.57 0.90 -29.19
C VAL A 416 -6.64 0.25 -28.17
N VAL A 417 -7.16 0.03 -26.96
CA VAL A 417 -6.40 -0.49 -25.83
C VAL A 417 -6.82 -1.92 -25.51
N TRP A 418 -5.83 -2.79 -25.39
CA TRP A 418 -5.96 -4.14 -24.85
C TRP A 418 -5.15 -4.22 -23.54
N LYS A 419 -5.73 -4.77 -22.48
CA LYS A 419 -5.07 -4.90 -21.17
C LYS A 419 -5.10 -6.34 -20.67
N VAL A 420 -4.14 -6.68 -19.82
CA VAL A 420 -4.13 -7.94 -19.04
C VAL A 420 -3.48 -7.73 -17.67
N PRO A 421 -4.11 -8.13 -16.56
CA PRO A 421 -3.49 -8.05 -15.24
C PRO A 421 -2.34 -9.05 -15.12
N LEU A 422 -1.22 -8.61 -14.54
CA LEU A 422 -0.05 -9.45 -14.29
C LEU A 422 -0.11 -10.05 -12.88
N ARG A 423 0.39 -11.28 -12.68
CA ARG A 423 0.33 -12.00 -11.39
C ARG A 423 1.45 -11.53 -10.45
N ARG A 424 1.48 -10.24 -10.12
CA ARG A 424 2.47 -9.62 -9.22
C ARG A 424 1.79 -8.67 -8.22
N ASP A 425 2.45 -8.45 -7.08
CA ASP A 425 2.00 -7.54 -6.03
C ASP A 425 3.11 -6.53 -5.74
N VAL A 426 2.87 -5.25 -6.05
CA VAL A 426 3.85 -4.17 -5.82
C VAL A 426 4.25 -4.02 -4.36
N ARG A 427 3.41 -4.47 -3.43
CA ARG A 427 3.71 -4.42 -1.99
C ARG A 427 4.92 -5.29 -1.64
N LYS A 428 5.18 -6.34 -2.43
CA LYS A 428 6.35 -7.21 -2.32
C LYS A 428 7.58 -6.70 -3.07
N TRP A 429 7.50 -5.54 -3.74
CA TRP A 429 8.66 -4.90 -4.38
C TRP A 429 9.48 -4.13 -3.33
N TYR A 430 10.15 -4.87 -2.46
CA TYR A 430 10.92 -4.34 -1.34
C TYR A 430 12.03 -3.37 -1.77
N SER A 431 12.21 -2.33 -0.94
CA SER A 431 13.24 -1.28 -1.07
C SER A 431 14.64 -1.88 -1.25
N GLY A 432 15.43 -1.30 -2.14
CA GLY A 432 16.82 -1.65 -2.40
C GLY A 432 17.03 -2.95 -3.19
N LEU A 433 15.95 -3.62 -3.61
CA LEU A 433 16.01 -4.86 -4.38
C LEU A 433 15.51 -4.68 -5.82
N VAL A 434 15.97 -5.58 -6.70
CA VAL A 434 15.48 -5.75 -8.07
C VAL A 434 14.49 -6.92 -8.11
N HIS A 435 13.36 -6.73 -8.78
CA HIS A 435 12.21 -7.63 -8.82
C HIS A 435 11.90 -8.02 -10.26
N SER A 436 11.76 -9.32 -10.53
CA SER A 436 11.47 -9.85 -11.87
C SER A 436 9.97 -10.03 -12.12
N ILE A 437 9.50 -9.45 -13.22
CA ILE A 437 8.21 -9.75 -13.83
C ILE A 437 8.51 -10.65 -15.02
N ASN A 438 8.10 -11.92 -14.92
CA ASN A 438 8.27 -12.92 -15.96
C ASN A 438 6.88 -13.50 -16.20
N GLU A 439 6.31 -13.21 -17.37
CA GLU A 439 4.91 -13.50 -17.69
C GLU A 439 4.75 -13.95 -19.14
N ALA A 440 3.77 -14.83 -19.36
CA ALA A 440 3.38 -15.33 -20.67
C ALA A 440 1.93 -14.92 -20.95
N VAL A 441 1.74 -14.04 -21.92
CA VAL A 441 0.45 -13.44 -22.28
C VAL A 441 -0.06 -14.02 -23.58
N CYS A 442 -1.29 -14.52 -23.57
CA CYS A 442 -2.01 -14.98 -24.75
C CYS A 442 -2.53 -13.79 -25.56
N ILE A 443 -2.17 -13.75 -26.84
CA ILE A 443 -2.75 -12.86 -27.84
C ILE A 443 -4.08 -13.46 -28.32
N PRO A 444 -5.21 -12.75 -28.22
CA PRO A 444 -6.51 -13.24 -28.68
C PRO A 444 -6.50 -13.60 -30.17
N GLU A 445 -7.20 -14.67 -30.56
CA GLU A 445 -7.30 -15.12 -31.95
C GLU A 445 -7.96 -14.07 -32.87
N ASN A 446 -8.81 -13.21 -32.30
CA ASN A 446 -9.49 -12.11 -32.98
C ASN A 446 -8.76 -10.74 -32.85
N MET A 447 -7.54 -10.70 -32.30
CA MET A 447 -6.76 -9.48 -32.23
C MET A 447 -6.30 -9.09 -33.64
N PRO A 448 -6.64 -7.87 -34.14
CA PRO A 448 -6.28 -7.47 -35.50
C PRO A 448 -4.77 -7.51 -35.76
N GLU A 449 -4.38 -7.76 -37.02
CA GLU A 449 -2.99 -7.57 -37.42
C GLU A 449 -2.61 -6.08 -37.39
N GLY A 450 -1.41 -5.78 -36.92
CA GLY A 450 -0.94 -4.41 -36.77
C GLY A 450 0.23 -4.25 -35.82
N ASN A 451 0.63 -2.99 -35.61
CA ASN A 451 1.67 -2.63 -34.67
C ASN A 451 1.04 -2.12 -33.38
N TYR A 452 1.49 -2.68 -32.25
CA TYR A 452 0.98 -2.38 -30.92
C TYR A 452 2.12 -1.91 -30.02
N GLN A 453 2.01 -0.67 -29.52
CA GLN A 453 2.93 -0.15 -28.53
C GLN A 453 2.66 -0.80 -27.16
N LEU A 454 3.72 -1.18 -26.46
CA LEU A 454 3.64 -1.76 -25.12
C LEU A 454 3.74 -0.70 -24.03
N PHE A 455 2.89 -0.81 -23.01
CA PHE A 455 2.97 0.00 -21.79
C PHE A 455 2.75 -0.88 -20.55
N LEU A 456 3.22 -0.38 -19.40
CA LEU A 456 2.90 -0.91 -18.08
C LEU A 456 2.00 0.10 -17.35
N HIS A 457 0.78 -0.29 -17.04
CA HIS A 457 -0.09 0.43 -16.12
C HIS A 457 0.09 -0.15 -14.72
N ILE A 458 0.26 0.71 -13.72
CA ILE A 458 0.26 0.32 -12.31
C ILE A 458 -0.74 1.25 -11.61
N GLY A 459 -2.01 0.85 -11.62
CA GLY A 459 -3.15 1.64 -11.18
C GLY A 459 -3.63 1.31 -9.77
N ASP A 460 -4.53 2.13 -9.26
CA ASP A 460 -5.31 1.77 -8.07
C ASP A 460 -6.41 0.74 -8.45
N PRO A 461 -6.66 -0.31 -7.62
CA PRO A 461 -7.59 -1.37 -7.99
C PRO A 461 -9.06 -1.01 -7.73
N GLU A 462 -9.36 0.20 -7.25
CA GLU A 462 -10.73 0.62 -6.98
C GLU A 462 -11.38 1.23 -8.23
N PRO A 463 -12.56 0.74 -8.69
CA PRO A 463 -13.17 1.19 -9.95
C PRO A 463 -13.44 2.70 -10.06
N SER A 464 -13.66 3.39 -8.93
CA SER A 464 -13.91 4.84 -8.86
C SER A 464 -12.73 5.70 -9.32
N ILE A 465 -11.50 5.17 -9.26
CA ILE A 465 -10.26 5.89 -9.58
C ILE A 465 -9.31 5.12 -10.51
N TYR A 466 -9.66 3.89 -10.91
CA TYR A 466 -8.84 3.01 -11.76
C TYR A 466 -8.34 3.66 -13.07
N ASN A 467 -9.19 4.41 -13.78
CA ASN A 467 -8.82 5.11 -15.02
C ASN A 467 -8.31 6.55 -14.79
N ASN A 468 -8.09 6.98 -13.55
CA ASN A 468 -7.64 8.33 -13.26
C ASN A 468 -6.09 8.34 -13.13
N PRO A 469 -5.34 8.97 -14.07
CA PRO A 469 -3.87 8.99 -14.06
C PRO A 469 -3.27 9.58 -12.79
N ALA A 470 -4.06 10.34 -12.00
CA ALA A 470 -3.62 10.85 -10.71
C ALA A 470 -3.27 9.74 -9.71
N TYR A 471 -3.88 8.56 -9.86
CA TYR A 471 -3.75 7.40 -8.98
C TYR A 471 -2.90 6.27 -9.57
N SER A 472 -2.35 6.46 -10.78
CA SER A 472 -1.38 5.56 -11.41
C SER A 472 0.05 5.84 -10.91
N ILE A 473 0.90 4.82 -10.88
CA ILE A 473 2.30 4.93 -10.51
C ILE A 473 3.15 5.26 -11.74
N ARG A 474 3.80 6.43 -11.71
CA ARG A 474 4.89 6.81 -12.62
C ARG A 474 6.17 6.09 -12.22
N LEU A 475 6.81 5.46 -13.20
CA LEU A 475 8.17 4.92 -13.09
C LEU A 475 9.22 6.02 -13.25
N ALA A 476 10.33 5.89 -12.54
CA ALA A 476 11.47 6.79 -12.60
C ALA A 476 12.34 6.50 -13.83
N ASN A 477 11.76 6.64 -15.03
CA ASN A 477 12.43 6.33 -16.29
C ASN A 477 12.19 7.39 -17.37
N VAL A 478 13.20 7.57 -18.21
CA VAL A 478 13.18 8.45 -19.39
C VAL A 478 13.54 7.69 -20.67
N ASN A 479 13.07 8.22 -21.80
CA ASN A 479 13.48 7.78 -23.13
C ASN A 479 14.87 8.35 -23.52
N SER A 480 15.36 8.02 -24.72
CA SER A 480 16.63 8.52 -25.26
C SER A 480 16.72 10.05 -25.43
N SER A 481 15.58 10.74 -25.42
CA SER A 481 15.47 12.21 -25.46
C SER A 481 15.32 12.84 -24.07
N LEU A 482 15.58 12.07 -23.00
CA LEU A 482 15.44 12.47 -21.59
C LEU A 482 14.01 12.90 -21.18
N GLN A 483 12.98 12.48 -21.93
CA GLN A 483 11.58 12.71 -21.59
C GLN A 483 11.03 11.52 -20.79
N THR A 484 10.18 11.78 -19.80
CA THR A 484 9.54 10.72 -19.01
C THR A 484 8.76 9.74 -19.90
N ILE A 485 8.83 8.45 -19.58
CA ILE A 485 8.03 7.42 -20.27
C ILE A 485 6.56 7.39 -19.84
N PHE A 486 6.17 8.16 -18.82
CA PHE A 486 4.82 8.18 -18.26
C PHE A 486 3.91 9.17 -19.01
N ASP A 487 2.83 8.67 -19.60
CA ASP A 487 1.79 9.47 -20.22
C ASP A 487 0.81 9.98 -19.16
N GLN A 488 0.80 11.31 -18.96
CA GLN A 488 -0.04 11.98 -17.96
C GLN A 488 -1.54 11.89 -18.25
N ASN A 489 -1.95 11.58 -19.48
CA ASN A 489 -3.36 11.49 -19.86
C ASN A 489 -3.95 10.10 -19.60
N THR A 490 -3.13 9.05 -19.56
CA THR A 490 -3.57 7.65 -19.44
C THR A 490 -3.05 6.96 -18.17
N GLY A 491 -2.00 7.49 -17.54
CA GLY A 491 -1.33 6.84 -16.40
C GLY A 491 -0.41 5.69 -16.80
N PHE A 492 -0.15 5.51 -18.10
CA PHE A 492 0.62 4.40 -18.63
C PHE A 492 2.12 4.74 -18.74
N ASN A 493 2.98 3.78 -18.40
CA ASN A 493 4.43 3.89 -18.57
C ASN A 493 4.83 3.17 -19.87
N ASN A 494 5.27 3.93 -20.89
CA ASN A 494 5.66 3.39 -22.19
C ASN A 494 6.90 2.49 -22.06
N LEU A 495 6.77 1.23 -22.46
CA LEU A 495 7.86 0.25 -22.40
C LEU A 495 8.87 0.43 -23.56
N LEU A 496 8.72 1.48 -24.38
CA LEU A 496 9.59 1.83 -25.51
C LEU A 496 9.71 0.71 -26.57
N HIS A 497 8.75 -0.21 -26.60
CA HIS A 497 8.70 -1.35 -27.50
C HIS A 497 7.41 -1.36 -28.32
N THR A 498 7.49 -1.87 -29.55
CA THR A 498 6.34 -2.12 -30.42
C THR A 498 6.35 -3.59 -30.85
N VAL A 499 5.24 -4.29 -30.61
CA VAL A 499 5.03 -5.66 -31.06
C VAL A 499 4.26 -5.63 -32.38
N ASN A 500 4.75 -6.35 -33.39
CA ASN A 500 3.98 -6.62 -34.60
C ASN A 500 3.10 -7.87 -34.41
N VAL A 501 1.78 -7.70 -34.39
CA VAL A 501 0.83 -8.81 -34.46
C VAL A 501 0.58 -9.12 -35.93
N SER A 502 0.98 -10.31 -36.40
CA SER A 502 0.70 -10.76 -37.76
C SER A 502 0.68 -12.29 -37.85
N SER A 503 -0.19 -12.85 -38.69
CA SER A 503 -0.19 -14.28 -39.06
C SER A 503 1.15 -14.74 -39.66
N THR A 504 1.95 -13.82 -40.19
CA THR A 504 3.28 -14.10 -40.77
C THR A 504 4.44 -14.04 -39.78
N ALA A 505 4.20 -13.55 -38.55
CA ALA A 505 5.24 -13.41 -37.51
C ALA A 505 5.92 -14.76 -37.16
N PRO A 506 7.12 -14.78 -36.56
CA PRO A 506 7.74 -16.01 -36.08
C PRO A 506 6.80 -16.75 -35.11
N ASN A 507 6.64 -18.06 -35.30
CA ASN A 507 5.82 -18.88 -34.40
C ASN A 507 6.40 -18.86 -32.98
N THR A 508 5.58 -18.47 -32.01
CA THR A 508 5.82 -18.80 -30.59
C THR A 508 4.93 -20.00 -30.21
N SER A 509 4.82 -20.33 -28.92
CA SER A 509 3.88 -21.34 -28.45
C SER A 509 2.43 -20.88 -28.63
N ASN A 510 1.53 -21.80 -28.96
CA ASN A 510 0.09 -21.54 -28.94
C ASN A 510 -0.39 -21.22 -27.51
N CYS A 511 -1.47 -20.46 -27.38
CA CYS A 511 -2.08 -20.19 -26.09
C CYS A 511 -2.55 -21.47 -25.39
N MET A 512 -2.35 -21.53 -24.07
CA MET A 512 -2.95 -22.52 -23.19
C MET A 512 -4.02 -21.87 -22.30
N ASN A 513 -5.00 -22.65 -21.82
CA ASN A 513 -6.16 -22.12 -21.09
C ASN A 513 -5.83 -21.44 -19.75
N ASN A 514 -4.65 -21.67 -19.19
CA ASN A 514 -4.14 -21.10 -17.92
C ASN A 514 -3.23 -19.87 -18.11
N LEU A 515 -3.05 -19.39 -19.34
CA LEU A 515 -2.28 -18.18 -19.62
C LEU A 515 -3.13 -16.92 -19.47
N LEU A 516 -2.46 -15.83 -19.11
CA LEU A 516 -3.05 -14.50 -19.00
C LEU A 516 -3.57 -14.04 -20.36
N LYS A 517 -4.85 -13.68 -20.48
CA LYS A 517 -5.47 -13.28 -21.77
C LYS A 517 -5.70 -11.78 -21.84
N LEU A 518 -5.26 -11.14 -22.93
CA LEU A 518 -5.61 -9.74 -23.21
C LEU A 518 -7.12 -9.60 -23.44
N SER A 519 -7.69 -8.54 -22.86
CA SER A 519 -9.07 -8.13 -23.06
C SER A 519 -9.11 -6.72 -23.67
N LYS A 520 -10.05 -6.46 -24.57
CA LYS A 520 -10.21 -5.19 -25.28
C LYS A 520 -11.02 -4.20 -24.44
N ASN A 521 -10.73 -2.90 -24.56
CA ASN A 521 -11.55 -1.80 -24.01
C ASN A 521 -11.83 -1.93 -22.49
N VAL A 522 -10.84 -2.35 -21.72
CA VAL A 522 -10.98 -2.55 -20.27
C VAL A 522 -11.14 -1.22 -19.52
N THR A 523 -12.38 -0.92 -19.11
CA THR A 523 -12.77 0.28 -18.35
C THR A 523 -12.84 0.06 -16.84
N SER A 524 -12.80 -1.17 -16.35
CA SER A 524 -12.79 -1.52 -14.92
C SER A 524 -11.62 -2.46 -14.61
N PRO A 525 -11.05 -2.42 -13.39
CA PRO A 525 -9.91 -3.25 -13.03
C PRO A 525 -10.27 -4.73 -13.15
N CYS A 526 -9.57 -5.46 -14.02
CA CYS A 526 -9.71 -6.91 -14.08
C CYS A 526 -9.12 -7.50 -12.78
N PRO A 527 -9.86 -8.31 -12.00
CA PRO A 527 -9.27 -8.95 -10.83
C PRO A 527 -8.10 -9.83 -11.30
N PRO A 528 -6.89 -9.67 -10.73
CA PRO A 528 -5.85 -10.67 -10.94
C PRO A 528 -6.38 -12.01 -10.38
N GLU A 529 -6.06 -13.12 -11.03
CA GLU A 529 -6.46 -14.43 -10.53
C GLU A 529 -5.97 -14.62 -9.08
N ARG A 530 -6.89 -14.70 -8.13
CA ARG A 530 -6.59 -14.99 -6.72
C ARG A 530 -7.15 -16.35 -6.32
N TYR A 531 -6.31 -17.09 -5.60
CA TYR A 531 -6.74 -18.25 -4.84
C TYR A 531 -7.19 -17.78 -3.46
N ILE A 532 -8.37 -18.23 -3.03
CA ILE A 532 -8.94 -17.92 -1.72
C ILE A 532 -8.41 -18.93 -0.69
N SER A 533 -8.20 -18.46 0.54
CA SER A 533 -7.75 -19.26 1.68
C SER A 533 -8.73 -19.18 2.84
N ASP A 534 -8.71 -20.18 3.72
CA ASP A 534 -9.86 -20.61 4.54
C ASP A 534 -10.27 -19.68 5.72
N GLU A 535 -9.64 -18.53 5.92
CA GLU A 535 -9.76 -17.72 7.16
C GLU A 535 -11.00 -16.81 7.26
N PHE A 536 -11.94 -16.84 6.29
CA PHE A 536 -12.97 -15.79 6.14
C PHE A 536 -14.36 -16.08 6.76
N TYR A 537 -14.44 -16.87 7.86
CA TYR A 537 -15.74 -17.24 8.48
C TYR A 537 -15.81 -17.11 10.00
N ASN A 538 -16.52 -16.08 10.48
CA ASN A 538 -17.41 -16.22 11.65
C ASN A 538 -18.49 -15.11 11.66
N GLY A 539 -19.77 -15.49 11.82
CA GLY A 539 -20.91 -14.56 11.93
C GLY A 539 -22.10 -14.90 11.03
N ALA A 540 -23.27 -15.05 11.63
CA ALA A 540 -24.50 -15.52 10.97
C ALA A 540 -25.12 -14.54 9.94
N ASP A 541 -25.92 -15.12 9.05
CA ASP A 541 -26.88 -14.50 8.11
C ASP A 541 -26.39 -13.35 7.23
N LYS A 542 -25.77 -13.64 6.07
CA LYS A 542 -25.47 -12.63 5.03
C LYS A 542 -25.67 -13.09 3.59
N LEU A 543 -26.17 -12.14 2.79
CA LEU A 543 -26.38 -12.20 1.35
C LEU A 543 -25.06 -11.89 0.60
N PHE A 544 -24.71 -12.66 -0.43
CA PHE A 544 -23.44 -12.48 -1.15
C PHE A 544 -23.51 -11.53 -2.37
N ARG A 545 -22.49 -10.68 -2.51
CA ARG A 545 -22.05 -10.05 -3.77
C ARG A 545 -20.56 -10.33 -3.89
N ALA A 546 -20.13 -10.98 -4.96
CA ALA A 546 -18.77 -11.52 -5.06
C ALA A 546 -17.94 -10.83 -6.15
N ALA A 547 -16.74 -10.42 -5.79
CA ALA A 547 -15.61 -10.24 -6.73
C ALA A 547 -14.61 -11.41 -6.65
N GLU A 548 -14.87 -12.43 -5.82
CA GLU A 548 -14.04 -13.63 -5.64
C GLU A 548 -14.89 -14.81 -5.13
N PHE A 549 -14.45 -16.04 -5.42
CA PHE A 549 -15.13 -17.36 -5.40
C PHE A 549 -15.70 -17.85 -4.03
N ILE A 550 -16.55 -18.90 -4.04
CA ILE A 550 -17.15 -19.57 -2.86
C ILE A 550 -16.76 -21.07 -2.85
N LYS A 551 -16.58 -21.70 -1.67
CA LYS A 551 -16.36 -23.15 -1.50
C LYS A 551 -17.60 -23.83 -0.87
N PHE A 552 -17.83 -25.09 -1.24
CA PHE A 552 -19.00 -25.94 -0.94
C PHE A 552 -18.54 -27.37 -0.57
N GLU A 553 -19.28 -28.12 0.27
CA GLU A 553 -18.93 -29.50 0.66
C GLU A 553 -20.07 -30.58 0.56
N GLY A 554 -20.84 -30.70 -0.54
CA GLY A 554 -22.02 -31.62 -0.68
C GLY A 554 -22.37 -32.37 -2.00
N ILE A 555 -23.63 -32.85 -2.22
CA ILE A 555 -24.21 -33.37 -3.50
C ILE A 555 -25.15 -32.33 -4.05
N ILE A 556 -25.30 -32.53 -5.35
CA ILE A 556 -26.39 -32.08 -6.15
C ILE A 556 -26.84 -33.36 -6.91
N ASN A 557 -28.06 -33.84 -6.68
CA ASN A 557 -28.60 -35.03 -7.35
C ASN A 557 -29.25 -34.66 -8.69
N GLY A 558 -28.99 -35.44 -9.74
CA GLY A 558 -29.84 -35.57 -10.94
C GLY A 558 -30.13 -34.31 -11.77
N ASN A 559 -29.45 -34.15 -12.91
CA ASN A 559 -29.78 -33.19 -13.99
C ASN A 559 -29.90 -31.69 -13.61
N ALA A 560 -29.42 -31.27 -12.45
CA ALA A 560 -29.37 -29.85 -12.10
C ALA A 560 -28.31 -29.09 -12.93
N THR A 561 -28.66 -27.89 -13.40
CA THR A 561 -27.78 -26.96 -14.12
C THR A 561 -27.60 -25.68 -13.31
N ILE A 562 -26.37 -25.15 -13.25
CA ILE A 562 -26.04 -23.94 -12.50
C ILE A 562 -25.44 -22.91 -13.45
N SER A 563 -26.07 -21.74 -13.54
CA SER A 563 -25.71 -20.69 -14.49
C SER A 563 -25.26 -19.42 -13.77
N LEU A 564 -23.97 -19.09 -13.90
CA LEU A 564 -23.39 -17.84 -13.43
C LEU A 564 -23.50 -16.79 -14.54
N ILE A 565 -24.04 -15.60 -14.23
CA ILE A 565 -24.16 -14.47 -15.17
C ILE A 565 -23.51 -13.23 -14.54
N SER A 566 -22.82 -12.44 -15.36
CA SER A 566 -22.25 -11.16 -14.96
C SER A 566 -23.28 -10.29 -14.20
N GLY A 567 -22.88 -9.77 -13.04
CA GLY A 567 -23.66 -8.79 -12.28
C GLY A 567 -24.64 -9.33 -11.22
N LYS A 568 -24.88 -10.65 -11.09
CA LYS A 568 -25.68 -11.21 -9.97
C LYS A 568 -25.10 -12.54 -9.46
N ALA A 569 -25.16 -12.73 -8.14
CA ALA A 569 -24.54 -13.86 -7.44
C ALA A 569 -25.29 -15.19 -7.66
N VAL A 570 -24.57 -16.30 -7.50
CA VAL A 570 -25.14 -17.64 -7.29
C VAL A 570 -24.46 -18.26 -6.08
N ASP A 571 -25.26 -18.96 -5.29
CA ASP A 571 -24.92 -19.60 -4.04
C ASP A 571 -25.08 -21.12 -4.19
N LEU A 572 -24.37 -21.88 -3.35
CA LEU A 572 -24.57 -23.32 -3.19
C LEU A 572 -24.14 -23.73 -1.77
N GLU A 573 -24.92 -24.62 -1.13
CA GLU A 573 -24.45 -25.45 -0.01
C GLU A 573 -25.01 -26.91 0.02
N VAL A 574 -24.41 -27.69 0.93
CA VAL A 574 -24.04 -29.12 1.07
C VAL A 574 -25.18 -30.20 0.92
N VAL A 575 -25.01 -31.51 0.52
CA VAL A 575 -24.48 -32.75 1.24
C VAL A 575 -24.20 -33.97 0.29
N SER A 576 -22.97 -34.57 0.14
CA SER A 576 -22.47 -35.86 -0.57
C SER A 576 -21.98 -36.01 -2.08
N ARG A 577 -21.15 -37.04 -2.41
CA ARG A 577 -20.70 -37.60 -3.74
C ARG A 577 -20.76 -36.82 -5.09
N VAL A 578 -19.58 -36.50 -5.62
CA VAL A 578 -19.32 -36.33 -7.06
C VAL A 578 -19.11 -37.71 -7.74
N ASP A 579 -19.73 -37.95 -8.90
CA ASP A 579 -19.56 -39.19 -9.66
C ASP A 579 -18.23 -39.21 -10.46
N ASN A 580 -17.68 -40.39 -10.76
CA ASN A 580 -16.36 -40.58 -11.40
C ASN A 580 -16.25 -40.01 -12.83
N SER A 581 -17.35 -39.46 -13.37
CA SER A 581 -17.49 -38.88 -14.71
C SER A 581 -17.60 -37.35 -14.71
N ALA A 582 -17.60 -36.69 -13.55
CA ALA A 582 -17.76 -35.24 -13.46
C ALA A 582 -16.54 -34.48 -14.00
N ILE A 583 -16.76 -33.58 -14.96
CA ILE A 583 -15.72 -32.72 -15.56
C ILE A 583 -15.97 -31.27 -15.14
N PHE A 584 -15.13 -30.76 -14.25
CA PHE A 584 -15.10 -29.34 -13.91
C PHE A 584 -14.38 -28.55 -15.01
N LYS A 585 -14.94 -27.41 -15.43
CA LYS A 585 -14.29 -26.45 -16.32
C LYS A 585 -14.43 -25.03 -15.79
N THR A 586 -13.35 -24.50 -15.25
CA THR A 586 -13.24 -23.05 -14.98
C THR A 586 -12.85 -22.33 -16.27
N ALA A 587 -13.79 -21.59 -16.86
CA ALA A 587 -13.47 -20.53 -17.79
C ALA A 587 -13.49 -19.22 -17.00
N ILE A 588 -12.31 -18.68 -16.68
CA ILE A 588 -12.21 -17.32 -16.12
C ILE A 588 -12.61 -16.38 -17.25
N GLY A 589 -13.74 -15.69 -17.07
CA GLY A 589 -14.25 -14.74 -18.05
C GLY A 589 -13.21 -13.67 -18.33
N GLY A 590 -13.07 -13.29 -19.60
CA GLY A 590 -12.30 -12.10 -19.95
C GLY A 590 -12.86 -10.87 -19.25
N CYS A 591 -12.06 -9.82 -19.14
CA CYS A 591 -12.54 -8.56 -18.59
C CYS A 591 -13.77 -8.11 -19.38
N SER A 592 -14.78 -7.56 -18.70
CA SER A 592 -16.00 -7.10 -19.37
C SER A 592 -15.67 -6.02 -20.39
N SER A 593 -15.64 -6.40 -21.67
CA SER A 593 -15.90 -5.47 -22.74
C SER A 593 -17.36 -5.04 -22.65
N GLU A 594 -17.61 -3.75 -22.87
CA GLU A 594 -18.89 -3.37 -23.45
C GLU A 594 -18.94 -4.03 -24.84
N GLU A 595 -19.88 -4.96 -25.03
CA GLU A 595 -20.19 -5.60 -26.33
C GLU A 595 -20.98 -4.65 -27.24
#